data_AF-A0A914G6L5-F1
#
_entry.id   AF-A0A914G6L5-F1
#
_cell.length_a   1.000
_cell.length_b   1.000
_cell.length_c   1.000
_cell.angle_alpha   90.00
_cell.angle_beta   90.00
_cell.angle_gamma   90.00
#
_symmetry.space_group_name_H-M   'P 1'
#
loop_
_entity.id
_entity.type
_entity.pdbx_description
1 polymer ?
#
loop_
_entity_poly.entity_id
_entity_poly.type
_entity_poly.pdbx_seq_one_letter_code
_entity_poly.pdbx_strand_id
1 'polypeptide(L)'
;MPKHVDNASVMVLSGGIEYEREPQKLSSIDPIIEQETEYLKNQVERITSRRVTLLLVEDSVAKLASEMFLNAQVALITNVKKSVLERIARSTKATVTSLMDAQMHPAVVGFCPKFKERIVITKEGQKKSILLFDDCDADRGVSVLLRASSRRELRAAKRLLKFLVLSRYSSNLEIAFLKMFDTKPATLPATCQICVYNSGKKFEESNAFLYELNKAQLTNSPLIYFPPPYLETPIGRS
;
A
#
# COMPACT_ATOMS: atom_id res chain seq x y z
N MET A 1 -15.52 -1.49 15.56
CA MET A 1 -14.80 -0.56 14.66
C MET A 1 -15.43 -0.59 13.27
N PRO A 2 -15.43 0.55 12.54
CA PRO A 2 -16.03 0.64 11.22
C PRO A 2 -15.22 -0.17 10.20
N LYS A 3 -15.92 -0.98 9.38
CA LYS A 3 -15.30 -1.80 8.33
C LYS A 3 -15.07 -1.04 7.02
N HIS A 4 -15.71 0.11 6.89
CA HIS A 4 -15.69 0.97 5.72
C HIS A 4 -15.67 2.42 6.21
N VAL A 5 -14.73 3.21 5.69
CA VAL A 5 -14.62 4.64 5.97
C VAL A 5 -14.36 5.35 4.66
N ASP A 6 -15.23 6.30 4.32
CA ASP A 6 -15.04 7.21 3.20
C ASP A 6 -14.33 8.49 3.69
N ASN A 7 -13.47 9.05 2.84
CA ASN A 7 -12.70 10.26 3.11
C ASN A 7 -11.96 10.20 4.46
N ALA A 8 -11.24 9.10 4.69
CA ALA A 8 -10.53 8.85 5.93
C ALA A 8 -9.33 9.79 6.08
N SER A 9 -9.32 10.56 7.17
CA SER A 9 -8.14 11.22 7.73
C SER A 9 -7.27 10.21 8.48
N VAL A 10 -6.06 9.98 7.97
CA VAL A 10 -5.14 8.91 8.41
C VAL A 10 -4.00 9.50 9.23
N MET A 11 -3.82 9.03 10.45
CA MET A 11 -2.66 9.36 11.29
C MET A 11 -1.80 8.13 11.54
N VAL A 12 -0.48 8.30 11.44
CA VAL A 12 0.48 7.22 11.59
C VAL A 12 1.44 7.54 12.74
N LEU A 13 1.45 6.67 13.76
CA LEU A 13 2.31 6.79 14.93
C LEU A 13 3.36 5.69 14.94
N SER A 14 4.62 6.06 15.17
CA SER A 14 5.69 5.13 15.54
C SER A 14 5.79 5.03 17.06
N GLY A 15 5.82 3.81 17.59
CA GLY A 15 5.72 3.50 19.02
C GLY A 15 4.33 3.00 19.44
N GLY A 16 4.15 2.78 20.74
CA GLY A 16 2.89 2.37 21.36
C GLY A 16 2.20 3.51 22.11
N ILE A 17 0.92 3.33 22.44
CA ILE A 17 0.18 4.24 23.33
C ILE A 17 0.02 3.54 24.67
N GLU A 18 1.08 3.61 25.46
CA GLU A 18 1.18 2.97 26.78
C GLU A 18 1.86 3.94 27.75
N TYR A 19 1.54 3.82 29.03
CA TYR A 19 2.19 4.60 30.07
C TYR A 19 3.51 3.94 30.46
N GLU A 20 4.62 4.50 29.96
CA GLU A 20 5.96 4.03 30.32
C GLU A 20 6.35 4.58 31.70
N ARG A 21 6.71 3.67 32.61
CA ARG A 21 7.05 3.99 34.00
C ARG A 21 8.53 4.31 34.11
N GLU A 22 8.87 5.30 34.94
CA GLU A 22 10.26 5.46 35.37
C GLU A 22 10.66 4.31 36.30
N PRO A 23 11.66 3.49 35.94
CA PRO A 23 11.96 2.24 36.64
C PRO A 23 12.48 2.41 38.07
N GLN A 24 12.88 3.62 38.47
CA GLN A 24 13.56 3.87 39.74
C GLN A 24 12.67 4.53 40.82
N LYS A 25 11.38 4.78 40.53
CA LYS A 25 10.48 5.45 41.47
C LYS A 25 9.54 4.45 42.16
N LEU A 26 9.74 4.25 43.46
CA LEU A 26 8.79 3.51 44.30
C LEU A 26 7.64 4.44 44.67
N SER A 27 6.41 4.09 44.28
CA SER A 27 5.19 4.84 44.60
C SER A 27 4.08 3.84 44.92
N SER A 28 3.08 4.26 45.70
CA SER A 28 1.88 3.45 45.95
C SER A 28 1.15 3.16 44.64
N ILE A 29 0.42 2.05 44.58
CA ILE A 29 -0.20 1.54 43.34
C ILE A 29 -1.34 2.45 42.88
N ASP A 30 -2.18 2.93 43.80
CA ASP A 30 -3.35 3.75 43.48
C ASP A 30 -3.02 5.04 42.70
N PRO A 31 -2.07 5.90 43.13
CA PRO A 31 -1.74 7.10 42.36
C PRO A 31 -1.09 6.80 41.00
N ILE A 32 -0.45 5.63 40.85
CA ILE A 32 0.12 5.22 39.55
C ILE A 32 -1.01 4.92 38.56
N ILE A 33 -2.08 4.26 39.01
CA ILE A 33 -3.24 3.96 38.18
C ILE A 33 -3.93 5.25 37.75
N GLU A 34 -4.17 6.17 38.69
CA GLU A 34 -4.78 7.47 38.37
C GLU A 34 -3.94 8.26 37.35
N GLN A 35 -2.62 8.33 37.55
CA GLN A 35 -1.69 8.98 36.60
C GLN A 35 -1.72 8.33 35.21
N GLU A 36 -1.73 6.99 35.14
CA GLU A 36 -1.83 6.27 33.87
C GLU A 36 -3.13 6.62 33.15
N THR A 37 -4.27 6.63 33.86
CA THR A 37 -5.56 6.97 33.25
C THR A 37 -5.61 8.40 32.73
N GLU A 38 -5.09 9.37 33.49
CA GLU A 38 -5.05 10.77 33.10
C GLU A 38 -4.11 11.00 31.91
N TYR A 39 -2.94 10.36 31.92
CA TYR A 39 -2.00 10.38 30.80
C TYR A 39 -2.66 9.88 29.51
N LEU A 40 -3.27 8.69 29.55
CA LEU A 40 -3.92 8.11 28.37
C LEU A 40 -5.07 8.98 27.87
N LYS A 41 -5.88 9.54 28.78
CA LYS A 41 -6.98 10.43 28.43
C LYS A 41 -6.48 11.68 27.69
N ASN A 42 -5.45 12.33 28.21
CA ASN A 42 -4.84 13.49 27.57
C ASN A 42 -4.31 13.18 26.16
N GLN A 43 -3.69 12.01 25.97
CA GLN A 43 -3.17 11.59 24.67
C GLN A 43 -4.30 11.29 23.67
N VAL A 44 -5.38 10.62 24.11
CA VAL A 44 -6.53 10.35 23.26
C VAL A 44 -7.25 11.64 22.85
N GLU A 45 -7.46 12.57 23.78
CA GLU A 45 -8.10 13.87 23.49
C GLU A 45 -7.29 14.66 22.47
N ARG A 46 -5.95 14.69 22.60
CA ARG A 46 -5.05 15.34 21.64
C ARG A 46 -5.16 14.73 20.24
N ILE A 47 -5.15 13.40 20.12
CA ILE A 47 -5.29 12.74 18.82
C ILE A 47 -6.69 13.00 18.23
N THR A 48 -7.73 12.93 19.06
CA THR A 48 -9.12 13.15 18.63
C THR A 48 -9.36 14.59 18.19
N SER A 49 -8.71 15.58 18.82
CA SER A 49 -8.81 16.99 18.44
C SER A 49 -8.36 17.28 17.00
N ARG A 50 -7.52 16.40 16.43
CA ARG A 50 -7.05 16.49 15.03
C ARG A 50 -8.04 15.91 14.02
N ARG A 51 -9.23 15.50 14.46
CA ARG A 51 -10.29 14.89 13.62
C ARG A 51 -9.78 13.70 12.80
N VAL A 52 -8.98 12.85 13.44
CA VAL A 52 -8.48 11.61 12.86
C VAL A 52 -9.60 10.58 12.86
N THR A 53 -9.82 9.93 11.72
CA THR A 53 -10.80 8.84 11.57
C THR A 53 -10.12 7.48 11.60
N LEU A 54 -8.85 7.41 11.20
CA LEU A 54 -8.07 6.18 11.14
C LEU A 54 -6.68 6.39 11.73
N LEU A 55 -6.38 5.65 12.79
CA LEU A 55 -5.11 5.70 13.52
C LEU A 55 -4.35 4.38 13.34
N LEU A 56 -3.14 4.46 12.80
CA LEU A 56 -2.21 3.34 12.74
C LEU A 56 -1.09 3.51 13.78
N VAL A 57 -0.82 2.44 14.51
CA VAL A 57 0.19 2.39 15.57
C VAL A 57 1.15 1.23 15.29
N GLU A 58 2.44 1.47 15.50
CA GLU A 58 3.50 0.48 15.27
C GLU A 58 3.41 -0.68 16.27
N ASP A 59 3.31 -0.33 17.55
CA ASP A 59 3.26 -1.28 18.66
C ASP A 59 1.83 -1.43 19.20
N SER A 60 1.72 -1.79 20.48
CA SER A 60 0.48 -1.99 21.20
C SER A 60 -0.11 -0.68 21.71
N VAL A 61 -1.40 -0.76 22.05
CA VAL A 61 -2.18 0.33 22.63
C VAL A 61 -2.85 -0.19 23.89
N ALA A 62 -2.76 0.58 24.98
CA ALA A 62 -3.42 0.26 26.23
C ALA A 62 -4.92 0.03 26.02
N LYS A 63 -5.49 -0.97 26.71
CA LYS A 63 -6.91 -1.33 26.57
C LYS A 63 -7.83 -0.13 26.85
N LEU A 64 -7.55 0.62 27.91
CA LEU A 64 -8.30 1.83 28.26
C LEU A 64 -8.30 2.86 27.12
N ALA A 65 -7.14 3.10 26.49
CA ALA A 65 -7.04 4.00 25.36
C ALA A 65 -7.81 3.48 24.13
N SER A 66 -7.77 2.17 23.86
CA SER A 66 -8.52 1.58 22.75
C SER A 66 -10.04 1.73 22.91
N GLU A 67 -10.55 1.64 24.16
CA GLU A 67 -11.96 1.88 24.47
C GLU A 67 -12.33 3.36 24.30
N MET A 68 -11.44 4.28 24.70
CA MET A 68 -11.62 5.71 24.48
C MET A 68 -11.65 6.06 22.97
N PHE A 69 -10.76 5.48 22.16
CA PHE A 69 -10.78 5.66 20.71
C PHE A 69 -12.04 5.08 20.06
N LEU A 70 -12.54 3.96 20.57
CA LEU A 70 -13.80 3.36 20.11
C LEU A 70 -14.99 4.30 20.38
N ASN A 71 -15.04 4.90 21.57
CA ASN A 71 -16.06 5.89 21.94
C ASN A 71 -15.96 7.16 21.08
N ALA A 72 -14.74 7.56 20.72
CA ALA A 72 -14.47 8.67 19.80
C ALA A 72 -14.71 8.33 18.31
N GLN A 73 -15.20 7.12 18.00
CA GLN A 73 -15.44 6.61 16.64
C GLN A 73 -14.20 6.58 15.73
N VAL A 74 -13.01 6.45 16.31
CA VAL A 74 -11.74 6.34 15.56
C VAL A 74 -11.43 4.86 15.29
N ALA A 75 -11.12 4.53 14.03
CA ALA A 75 -10.65 3.20 13.66
C ALA A 75 -9.18 3.04 14.06
N LEU A 76 -8.88 2.08 14.93
CA LEU A 76 -7.53 1.80 15.42
C LEU A 76 -6.97 0.55 14.76
N ILE A 77 -5.72 0.65 14.27
CA ILE A 77 -4.96 -0.49 13.75
C ILE A 77 -3.64 -0.53 14.52
N THR A 78 -3.42 -1.61 15.28
CA THR A 78 -2.22 -1.81 16.11
C THR A 78 -1.28 -2.85 15.51
N ASN A 79 -0.06 -2.93 16.05
CA ASN A 79 0.95 -3.93 15.70
C ASN A 79 1.31 -3.92 14.21
N VAL A 80 1.36 -2.73 13.60
CA VAL A 80 1.71 -2.57 12.19
C VAL A 80 3.22 -2.42 12.07
N LYS A 81 3.86 -3.32 11.30
CA LYS A 81 5.30 -3.24 11.05
C LYS A 81 5.69 -1.85 10.51
N LYS A 82 6.79 -1.28 11.01
CA LYS A 82 7.35 0.00 10.55
C LYS A 82 7.43 0.14 9.03
N SER A 83 7.96 -0.87 8.35
CA SER A 83 8.08 -0.89 6.88
C SER A 83 6.74 -0.82 6.13
N VAL A 84 5.62 -1.15 6.79
CA VAL A 84 4.26 -1.02 6.26
C VAL A 84 3.71 0.36 6.60
N LEU A 85 3.94 0.87 7.82
CA LEU A 85 3.58 2.23 8.21
C LEU A 85 4.20 3.28 7.27
N GLU A 86 5.49 3.14 6.96
CA GLU A 86 6.19 4.04 6.02
C GLU A 86 5.58 4.00 4.61
N ARG A 87 5.10 2.83 4.15
CA ARG A 87 4.42 2.73 2.85
C ARG A 87 3.06 3.40 2.88
N ILE A 88 2.28 3.16 3.94
CA ILE A 88 0.96 3.77 4.11
C ILE A 88 1.11 5.29 4.22
N ALA A 89 2.07 5.78 5.00
CA ALA A 89 2.41 7.18 5.14
C ALA A 89 2.74 7.81 3.78
N ARG A 90 3.61 7.15 2.98
CA ARG A 90 3.95 7.60 1.63
C ARG A 90 2.73 7.68 0.70
N SER A 91 1.87 6.67 0.70
CA SER A 91 0.67 6.61 -0.16
C SER A 91 -0.41 7.60 0.26
N THR A 92 -0.58 7.85 1.56
CA THR A 92 -1.62 8.75 2.12
C THR A 92 -1.14 10.18 2.34
N LYS A 93 0.13 10.48 2.05
CA LYS A 93 0.81 11.77 2.36
C LYS A 93 0.90 12.08 3.86
N ALA A 94 0.72 11.09 4.72
CA ALA A 94 0.97 11.24 6.15
C ALA A 94 2.48 11.22 6.45
N THR A 95 2.87 11.76 7.59
CA THR A 95 4.21 11.56 8.16
C THR A 95 4.13 10.54 9.28
N VAL A 96 5.10 9.63 9.36
CA VAL A 96 5.26 8.76 10.53
C VAL A 96 5.79 9.64 11.66
N THR A 97 5.02 9.83 12.73
CA THR A 97 5.38 10.70 13.85
C THR A 97 5.53 9.87 15.13
N SER A 98 6.60 10.10 15.89
CA SER A 98 6.75 9.50 17.22
C SER A 98 5.70 10.07 18.18
N LEU A 99 5.30 9.31 19.19
CA LEU A 99 4.34 9.79 20.19
C LEU A 99 4.84 11.06 20.90
N MET A 100 6.14 11.13 21.21
CA MET A 100 6.78 12.29 21.81
C MET A 100 6.80 13.49 20.84
N ASP A 101 7.13 13.24 19.57
CA ASP A 101 7.17 14.30 18.56
C ASP A 101 5.78 14.83 18.23
N ALA A 102 4.75 13.97 18.28
CA ALA A 102 3.36 14.35 18.09
C ALA A 102 2.87 15.30 19.20
N GLN A 103 3.53 15.33 20.35
CA GLN A 103 3.24 16.25 21.44
C GLN A 103 3.86 17.64 21.21
N MET A 104 5.00 17.72 20.53
CA MET A 104 5.74 18.97 20.28
C MET A 104 5.31 19.66 18.98
N HIS A 105 4.96 18.87 17.95
CA HIS A 105 4.63 19.38 16.63
C HIS A 105 3.31 18.81 16.10
N PRO A 106 2.55 19.58 15.29
CA PRO A 106 1.39 19.06 14.60
C PRO A 106 1.84 17.98 13.62
N ALA A 107 1.44 16.72 13.88
CA ALA A 107 1.70 15.62 12.96
C ALA A 107 0.88 15.83 11.68
N VAL A 108 1.49 15.57 10.53
CA VAL A 108 0.80 15.69 9.24
C VAL A 108 -0.16 14.52 9.09
N VAL A 109 -1.46 14.84 9.15
CA VAL A 109 -2.54 13.88 8.91
C VAL A 109 -2.65 13.65 7.41
N GLY A 110 -2.57 12.38 7.00
CA GLY A 110 -2.77 11.95 5.62
C GLY A 110 -4.24 11.83 5.25
N PHE A 111 -4.49 11.57 3.97
CA PHE A 111 -5.82 11.41 3.42
C PHE A 111 -5.92 10.13 2.60
N CYS A 112 -6.98 9.36 2.81
CA CYS A 112 -7.33 8.18 2.05
C CYS A 112 -8.82 8.26 1.67
N PRO A 113 -9.17 8.33 0.37
CA PRO A 113 -10.56 8.50 -0.03
C PRO A 113 -11.44 7.32 0.35
N LYS A 114 -10.93 6.09 0.28
CA LYS A 114 -11.69 4.88 0.61
C LYS A 114 -10.85 3.90 1.40
N PHE A 115 -11.27 3.64 2.64
CA PHE A 115 -10.70 2.60 3.47
C PHE A 115 -11.68 1.46 3.66
N LYS A 116 -11.23 0.22 3.44
CA LYS A 116 -12.06 -0.98 3.55
C LYS A 116 -11.31 -2.12 4.23
N GLU A 117 -11.99 -2.78 5.15
CA GLU A 117 -11.56 -4.06 5.69
C GLU A 117 -12.17 -5.21 4.86
N ARG A 118 -11.32 -6.09 4.34
CA ARG A 118 -11.74 -7.29 3.62
C ARG A 118 -11.29 -8.55 4.35
N ILE A 119 -12.25 -9.36 4.77
CA ILE A 119 -11.98 -10.67 5.38
C ILE A 119 -11.89 -11.71 4.26
N VAL A 120 -10.76 -12.41 4.19
CA VAL A 120 -10.52 -13.51 3.25
C VAL A 120 -10.41 -14.81 4.03
N ILE A 121 -11.21 -15.79 3.66
CA ILE A 121 -11.14 -17.14 4.22
C ILE A 121 -10.13 -17.93 3.39
N THR A 122 -9.08 -18.41 4.04
CA THR A 122 -8.06 -19.26 3.41
C THR A 122 -8.63 -20.66 3.22
N LYS A 123 -8.10 -21.45 2.26
CA LYS A 123 -8.47 -22.87 2.08
C LYS A 123 -8.36 -23.69 3.38
N GLU A 124 -7.46 -23.29 4.28
CA GLU A 124 -7.24 -23.87 5.61
C GLU A 124 -8.32 -23.46 6.64
N GLY A 125 -9.41 -22.79 6.23
CA GLY A 125 -10.47 -22.27 7.12
C GLY A 125 -10.10 -21.00 7.90
N GLN A 126 -8.84 -20.57 7.84
CA GLN A 126 -8.35 -19.39 8.55
C GLN A 126 -8.92 -18.09 7.96
N LYS A 127 -9.57 -17.28 8.80
CA LYS A 127 -9.99 -15.91 8.47
C LYS A 127 -8.80 -14.97 8.57
N LYS A 128 -8.50 -14.27 7.49
CA LYS A 128 -7.47 -13.21 7.45
C LYS A 128 -8.12 -11.89 7.10
N SER A 129 -7.93 -10.89 7.96
CA SER A 129 -8.34 -9.52 7.65
C SER A 129 -7.25 -8.84 6.81
N ILE A 130 -7.67 -8.21 5.70
CA ILE A 130 -6.82 -7.43 4.81
C ILE A 130 -7.38 -6.01 4.79
N LEU A 131 -6.53 -5.06 5.12
CA LEU A 131 -6.87 -3.64 5.08
C LEU A 131 -6.53 -3.08 3.69
N LEU A 132 -7.50 -2.43 3.07
CA LEU A 132 -7.40 -1.86 1.74
C LEU A 132 -7.53 -0.33 1.83
N PHE A 133 -6.52 0.36 1.31
CA PHE A 133 -6.46 1.81 1.15
C PHE A 133 -6.60 2.09 -0.34
N ASP A 134 -7.83 2.37 -0.78
CA ASP A 134 -8.20 2.53 -2.18
C ASP A 134 -8.24 4.02 -2.56
N ASP A 135 -8.12 4.29 -3.87
CA ASP A 135 -8.18 5.61 -4.50
C ASP A 135 -7.12 6.63 -4.01
N CYS A 136 -6.02 6.16 -3.41
CA CYS A 136 -4.85 7.00 -3.10
C CYS A 136 -4.05 7.34 -4.38
N ASP A 137 -3.32 8.46 -4.37
CA ASP A 137 -2.51 8.92 -5.51
C ASP A 137 -1.50 7.85 -5.98
N ALA A 138 -1.64 7.42 -7.24
CA ALA A 138 -0.86 6.34 -7.83
C ALA A 138 0.64 6.64 -7.95
N ASP A 139 1.03 7.91 -8.05
CA ASP A 139 2.42 8.35 -8.25
C ASP A 139 3.35 7.97 -7.08
N ARG A 140 2.79 7.70 -5.89
CA ARG A 140 3.56 7.51 -4.64
C ARG A 140 3.77 6.05 -4.26
N GLY A 141 3.13 5.14 -4.97
CA GLY A 141 3.29 3.70 -4.79
C GLY A 141 1.97 2.97 -4.92
N VAL A 142 2.05 1.76 -5.47
CA VAL A 142 0.91 0.87 -5.71
C VAL A 142 1.14 -0.45 -4.99
N SER A 143 0.06 -1.06 -4.54
CA SER A 143 0.07 -2.43 -3.99
C SER A 143 -0.71 -3.37 -4.90
N VAL A 144 -0.13 -4.52 -5.22
CA VAL A 144 -0.78 -5.56 -6.04
C VAL A 144 -1.20 -6.72 -5.13
N LEU A 145 -2.50 -6.95 -5.02
CA LEU A 145 -3.06 -8.08 -4.28
C LEU A 145 -3.11 -9.32 -5.18
N LEU A 146 -2.21 -10.27 -4.95
CA LEU A 146 -2.20 -11.55 -5.66
C LEU A 146 -3.16 -12.55 -5.02
N ARG A 147 -3.97 -13.21 -5.84
CA ARG A 147 -4.90 -14.28 -5.43
C ARG A 147 -4.59 -15.54 -6.21
N ALA A 148 -4.43 -16.65 -5.52
CA ALA A 148 -4.30 -17.96 -6.15
C ALA A 148 -4.78 -19.05 -5.20
N SER A 149 -5.02 -20.23 -5.76
CA SER A 149 -5.54 -21.37 -5.02
C SER A 149 -4.42 -22.13 -4.29
N SER A 150 -3.19 -22.07 -4.80
CA SER A 150 -2.01 -22.72 -4.23
C SER A 150 -0.95 -21.71 -3.77
N ARG A 151 -0.31 -21.99 -2.62
CA ARG A 151 0.86 -21.21 -2.17
C ARG A 151 2.02 -21.30 -3.17
N ARG A 152 2.15 -22.40 -3.92
CA ARG A 152 3.19 -22.56 -4.95
C ARG A 152 2.99 -21.58 -6.09
N GLU A 153 1.76 -21.47 -6.59
CA GLU A 153 1.36 -20.49 -7.63
C GLU A 153 1.59 -19.05 -7.15
N LEU A 154 1.17 -18.71 -5.92
CA LEU A 154 1.40 -17.36 -5.36
C LEU A 154 2.89 -16.99 -5.30
N ARG A 155 3.76 -17.94 -4.94
CA ARG A 155 5.21 -17.72 -4.91
C ARG A 155 5.77 -17.51 -6.33
N ALA A 156 5.34 -18.32 -7.29
CA ALA A 156 5.74 -18.19 -8.69
C ALA A 156 5.29 -16.83 -9.25
N ALA A 157 4.01 -16.49 -9.11
CA ALA A 157 3.44 -15.22 -9.54
C ALA A 157 4.16 -14.02 -8.90
N LYS A 158 4.47 -14.09 -7.59
CA LYS A 158 5.23 -13.03 -6.90
C LYS A 158 6.64 -12.85 -7.46
N ARG A 159 7.35 -13.95 -7.79
CA ARG A 159 8.68 -13.87 -8.41
C ARG A 159 8.61 -13.27 -9.81
N LEU A 160 7.66 -13.73 -10.63
CA LEU A 160 7.43 -13.21 -11.98
C LEU A 160 7.10 -11.72 -11.94
N LEU A 161 6.19 -11.29 -11.06
CA LEU A 161 5.84 -9.88 -10.90
C LEU A 161 7.06 -9.04 -10.52
N LYS A 162 7.89 -9.52 -9.58
CA LYS A 162 9.12 -8.82 -9.18
C LYS A 162 10.10 -8.69 -10.36
N PHE A 163 10.26 -9.74 -11.15
CA PHE A 163 11.10 -9.74 -12.35
C PHE A 163 10.56 -8.77 -13.40
N LEU A 164 9.25 -8.77 -13.65
CA LEU A 164 8.60 -7.86 -14.60
C LEU A 164 8.77 -6.40 -14.20
N VAL A 165 8.57 -6.07 -12.92
CA VAL A 165 8.77 -4.70 -12.41
C VAL A 165 10.24 -4.27 -12.60
N LEU A 166 11.20 -5.13 -12.28
CA LEU A 166 12.61 -4.83 -12.44
C LEU A 166 12.99 -4.66 -13.92
N SER A 167 12.53 -5.56 -14.78
CA SER A 167 12.78 -5.50 -16.22
C SER A 167 12.21 -4.22 -16.83
N ARG A 168 10.97 -3.86 -16.48
CA ARG A 168 10.33 -2.61 -16.94
C ARG A 168 11.09 -1.38 -16.46
N TYR A 169 11.51 -1.36 -15.20
CA TYR A 169 12.30 -0.27 -14.65
C TYR A 169 13.65 -0.13 -15.38
N SER A 170 14.35 -1.24 -15.61
CA SER A 170 15.61 -1.25 -16.36
C SER A 170 15.43 -0.75 -17.79
N SER A 171 14.40 -1.20 -18.51
CA SER A 171 14.12 -0.72 -19.86
C SER A 171 13.80 0.78 -19.89
N ASN A 172 13.06 1.30 -18.91
CA ASN A 172 12.80 2.74 -18.81
C ASN A 172 14.10 3.56 -18.64
N LEU A 173 15.02 3.08 -17.80
CA LEU A 173 16.32 3.74 -17.61
C LEU A 173 17.18 3.69 -18.88
N GLU A 174 17.20 2.57 -19.58
CA GLU A 174 17.94 2.42 -20.84
C GLU A 174 17.38 3.33 -21.94
N ILE A 175 16.06 3.42 -22.07
CA ILE A 175 15.41 4.35 -23.01
C ILE A 175 15.74 5.80 -22.64
N ALA A 176 15.73 6.14 -21.35
CA ALA A 176 16.13 7.48 -20.89
C ALA A 176 17.59 7.78 -21.22
N PHE A 177 18.49 6.80 -21.05
CA PHE A 177 19.90 6.90 -21.41
C PHE A 177 20.10 7.11 -22.92
N LEU A 178 19.46 6.31 -23.78
CA LEU A 178 19.55 6.46 -25.24
C LEU A 178 19.03 7.82 -25.72
N LYS A 179 17.91 8.28 -25.15
CA LYS A 179 17.34 9.62 -25.41
C LYS A 179 18.30 10.75 -25.03
N MET A 180 19.13 10.57 -24.00
CA MET A 180 20.13 11.56 -23.60
C MET A 180 21.17 11.82 -24.68
N PHE A 181 21.47 10.81 -25.51
CA PHE A 181 22.39 10.89 -26.65
C PHE A 181 21.69 11.10 -27.99
N ASP A 182 20.39 11.42 -27.99
CA ASP A 182 19.54 11.50 -29.18
C ASP A 182 19.59 10.26 -30.09
N THR A 183 19.85 9.10 -29.47
CA THR A 183 19.88 7.81 -30.16
C THR A 183 18.56 7.09 -29.97
N LYS A 184 18.04 6.48 -31.04
CA LYS A 184 16.85 5.63 -31.00
C LYS A 184 17.25 4.21 -31.41
N PRO A 185 16.67 3.18 -30.77
CA PRO A 185 16.93 1.81 -31.19
C PRO A 185 16.48 1.63 -32.65
N ALA A 186 17.37 1.09 -33.48
CA ALA A 186 17.09 0.90 -34.90
C ALA A 186 15.97 -0.14 -35.10
N THR A 187 14.90 0.25 -35.76
CA THR A 187 13.83 -0.66 -36.18
C THR A 187 14.28 -1.41 -37.43
N LEU A 188 14.94 -2.56 -37.25
CA LEU A 188 15.18 -3.47 -38.36
C LEU A 188 13.88 -4.20 -38.72
N PRO A 189 13.64 -4.54 -40.00
CA PRO A 189 12.56 -5.46 -40.35
C PRO A 189 12.87 -6.81 -39.70
N ALA A 190 11.93 -7.33 -38.91
CA ALA A 190 12.14 -8.58 -38.21
C ALA A 190 12.21 -9.74 -39.21
N THR A 191 13.35 -10.44 -39.26
CA THR A 191 13.54 -11.65 -40.08
C THR A 191 12.96 -12.91 -39.42
N CYS A 192 12.56 -12.81 -38.15
CA CYS A 192 11.97 -13.90 -37.40
C CYS A 192 10.48 -14.06 -37.73
N GLN A 193 10.07 -15.28 -38.12
CA GLN A 193 8.68 -15.63 -38.43
C GLN A 193 7.69 -15.27 -37.30
N ILE A 194 8.09 -15.45 -36.03
CA ILE A 194 7.26 -15.11 -34.86
C ILE A 194 7.05 -13.60 -34.77
N CYS A 195 8.08 -12.80 -35.04
CA CYS A 195 7.99 -11.34 -34.98
C CYS A 195 7.14 -10.79 -36.12
N VAL A 196 7.20 -11.38 -37.32
CA VAL A 196 6.32 -11.04 -38.46
C VAL A 196 4.86 -11.40 -38.16
N TYR A 197 4.63 -12.56 -37.54
CA TYR A 197 3.28 -12.96 -37.11
C TYR A 197 2.70 -12.01 -36.05
N ASN A 198 3.56 -11.50 -35.16
CA ASN A 198 3.19 -10.61 -34.06
C ASN A 198 3.01 -9.15 -34.51
N SER A 199 3.83 -8.65 -35.44
CA SER A 199 3.82 -7.25 -35.90
C SER A 199 2.55 -6.85 -36.67
N GLY A 200 1.83 -7.83 -37.22
CA GLY A 200 0.61 -7.62 -38.00
C GLY A 200 -0.67 -7.44 -37.18
N LYS A 201 -0.65 -7.69 -35.87
CA LYS A 201 -1.86 -7.62 -35.03
C LYS A 201 -1.89 -6.31 -34.24
N LYS A 202 -2.22 -5.19 -34.88
CA LYS A 202 -2.72 -4.01 -34.15
C LYS A 202 -4.14 -4.33 -33.71
N PHE A 203 -4.33 -4.65 -32.44
CA PHE A 203 -5.64 -4.99 -31.90
C PHE A 203 -6.49 -3.73 -31.75
N GLU A 204 -7.77 -3.82 -32.12
CA GLU A 204 -8.76 -2.74 -31.98
C GLU A 204 -8.79 -2.22 -30.54
N GLU A 205 -8.82 -0.89 -30.39
CA GLU A 205 -8.82 -0.14 -29.12
C GLU A 205 -10.15 -0.25 -28.35
N SER A 206 -10.73 -1.44 -28.26
CA SER A 206 -12.03 -1.66 -27.63
C SER A 206 -11.98 -1.59 -26.10
N ASN A 207 -10.80 -1.79 -25.47
CA ASN A 207 -10.64 -1.83 -24.01
C ASN A 207 -9.54 -0.86 -23.53
N ALA A 208 -9.81 -0.15 -22.43
CA ALA A 208 -8.83 0.74 -21.77
C ALA A 208 -7.49 0.04 -21.45
N PHE A 209 -7.54 -1.25 -21.09
CA PHE A 209 -6.34 -2.05 -20.86
C PHE A 209 -5.49 -2.22 -22.13
N LEU A 210 -6.11 -2.50 -23.29
CA LEU A 210 -5.38 -2.68 -24.55
C LEU A 210 -4.80 -1.36 -25.04
N TYR A 211 -5.50 -0.26 -24.80
CA TYR A 211 -4.99 1.09 -25.08
C TYR A 211 -3.74 1.40 -24.26
N GLU A 212 -3.77 1.16 -22.95
CA GLU A 212 -2.60 1.34 -22.07
C GLU A 212 -1.46 0.36 -22.42
N LEU A 213 -1.79 -0.88 -22.78
CA LEU A 213 -0.81 -1.88 -23.22
C LEU A 213 -0.07 -1.44 -24.49
N ASN A 214 -0.79 -0.90 -25.48
CA ASN A 214 -0.21 -0.40 -26.72
C ASN A 214 0.69 0.82 -26.51
N LYS A 215 0.38 1.66 -25.50
CA LYS A 215 1.25 2.78 -25.10
C LYS A 215 2.44 2.34 -24.26
N ALA A 216 2.34 1.24 -23.54
CA ALA A 216 3.39 0.74 -22.68
C ALA A 216 4.53 0.09 -23.48
N GLN A 217 5.72 0.69 -23.44
CA GLN A 217 6.92 0.07 -24.01
C GLN A 217 7.42 -1.11 -23.16
N LEU A 218 6.94 -2.32 -23.41
CA LEU A 218 7.31 -3.47 -22.58
C LEU A 218 8.78 -3.89 -22.71
N THR A 219 9.45 -3.56 -23.82
CA THR A 219 10.88 -3.83 -24.04
C THR A 219 11.62 -2.65 -24.68
N ASN A 220 12.94 -2.64 -24.45
CA ASN A 220 13.93 -1.84 -25.17
C ASN A 220 14.15 -2.31 -26.62
N SER A 221 13.95 -3.60 -26.89
CA SER A 221 14.09 -4.17 -28.23
C SER A 221 12.93 -3.72 -29.13
N PRO A 222 13.23 -3.06 -30.27
CA PRO A 222 12.21 -2.62 -31.23
C PRO A 222 11.63 -3.78 -32.05
N LEU A 223 12.21 -4.97 -31.94
CA LEU A 223 11.85 -6.16 -32.72
C LEU A 223 10.87 -7.08 -31.98
N ILE A 224 10.75 -6.93 -30.67
CA ILE A 224 9.94 -7.82 -29.84
C ILE A 224 8.59 -7.15 -29.61
N TYR A 225 7.57 -7.65 -30.31
CA TYR A 225 6.18 -7.28 -30.06
C TYR A 225 5.53 -8.31 -29.12
N PHE A 226 4.90 -7.82 -28.06
CA PHE A 226 4.12 -8.67 -27.15
C PHE A 226 2.65 -8.62 -27.56
N PRO A 227 2.05 -9.76 -27.95
CA PRO A 227 0.62 -9.82 -28.14
C PRO A 227 -0.12 -9.60 -26.80
N PRO A 228 -1.39 -9.17 -26.83
CA PRO A 228 -2.22 -9.08 -25.64
C PRO A 228 -2.32 -10.44 -24.96
N PRO A 229 -2.50 -10.46 -23.62
CA PRO A 229 -2.70 -11.70 -22.89
C PRO A 229 -3.86 -12.51 -23.50
N TYR A 230 -3.72 -13.84 -23.54
CA TYR A 230 -4.73 -14.73 -24.12
C TYR A 230 -6.15 -14.46 -23.61
N LEU A 231 -6.29 -14.19 -22.30
CA LEU A 231 -7.58 -13.90 -21.65
C LEU A 231 -8.27 -12.63 -22.17
N GLU A 232 -7.52 -11.72 -22.78
CA GLU A 232 -8.04 -10.49 -23.38
C GLU A 232 -8.36 -10.64 -24.87
N THR A 233 -8.02 -11.79 -25.47
CA THR A 233 -8.36 -12.08 -26.87
C THR A 233 -9.79 -12.62 -26.97
N PRO A 234 -10.49 -12.40 -28.10
CA PRO A 234 -11.84 -12.93 -28.31
C PRO A 234 -11.91 -14.46 -28.17
N ILE A 235 -10.82 -15.16 -28.50
CA ILE A 235 -10.68 -16.63 -28.36
C ILE A 235 -10.55 -17.06 -26.89
N GLY A 236 -9.94 -16.22 -26.04
CA GLY A 236 -9.81 -16.51 -24.61
C GLY A 236 -11.00 -16.05 -23.77
N ARG A 237 -11.88 -15.23 -24.32
CA ARG A 237 -13.13 -14.76 -23.67
C ARG A 237 -14.34 -15.65 -23.96
N SER A 238 -14.30 -16.47 -25.02
CA SER A 238 -15.30 -17.50 -25.34
C SER A 238 -15.17 -18.70 -24.41
#